data_AF-A0A640SBA3-F1
#
_entry.id   AF-A0A640SBA3-F1
#
_cell.length_a   1.000
_cell.length_b   1.000
_cell.length_c   1.000
_cell.angle_alpha   90.00
_cell.angle_beta   90.00
_cell.angle_gamma   90.00
#
_symmetry.space_group_name_H-M   'P 1'
#
loop_
_entity.id
_entity.type
_entity.pdbx_description
1 polymer ?
#
loop_
_entity_poly.entity_id
_entity_poly.type
_entity_poly.pdbx_seq_one_letter_code
_entity_poly.pdbx_strand_id
1 'polypeptide(L)'
;MSSTVPRAQRRMLEEVRTSAVSPSVDGPTVCWSDRLAAARPEEFNELFSTAVTGDFGTVAGLHQMLETASEWCRAHGARVSAAELDVLAGRLADLGEELHLVREGMSHEIRSGSHRAAAAARASPVASARGAFVGPLTETPASPPLLPIRSLPCSR
;
A
#
# COMPACT_ATOMS: atom_id res chain seq x y z
N MET A 1 -71.21 -40.63 -22.01
CA MET A 1 -71.12 -39.53 -21.03
C MET A 1 -69.75 -38.91 -21.17
N SER A 2 -69.73 -37.63 -21.48
CA SER A 2 -68.55 -36.83 -21.80
C SER A 2 -67.66 -36.57 -20.57
N SER A 3 -66.35 -36.54 -20.83
CA SER A 3 -65.35 -35.57 -20.33
C SER A 3 -65.31 -35.25 -18.84
N THR A 4 -64.10 -35.29 -18.25
CA THR A 4 -63.30 -34.07 -18.03
C THR A 4 -62.12 -34.37 -17.11
N VAL A 5 -60.91 -34.18 -17.63
CA VAL A 5 -59.72 -33.86 -16.82
C VAL A 5 -59.60 -32.35 -16.80
N PRO A 6 -59.61 -31.67 -15.64
CA PRO A 6 -59.11 -30.30 -15.56
C PRO A 6 -57.63 -30.29 -15.18
N ARG A 7 -56.86 -29.95 -16.20
CA ARG A 7 -55.48 -29.45 -16.23
C ARG A 7 -55.35 -28.18 -15.36
N ALA A 8 -55.35 -28.31 -14.03
CA ALA A 8 -55.33 -27.16 -13.11
C ALA A 8 -54.35 -27.29 -11.93
N GLN A 9 -53.34 -28.18 -11.99
CA GLN A 9 -52.32 -28.30 -10.92
C GLN A 9 -50.87 -28.20 -11.42
N ARG A 10 -50.63 -27.59 -12.59
CA ARG A 10 -49.27 -27.48 -13.17
C ARG A 10 -48.81 -26.04 -13.42
N ARG A 11 -49.24 -25.09 -12.58
CA ARG A 11 -48.84 -23.67 -12.71
C ARG A 11 -48.76 -22.87 -11.40
N MET A 12 -48.49 -23.52 -10.27
CA MET A 12 -48.34 -22.82 -8.98
C MET A 12 -47.11 -23.26 -8.17
N LEU A 13 -46.03 -23.68 -8.85
CA LEU A 13 -44.70 -23.80 -8.29
C LEU A 13 -43.75 -23.17 -9.33
N GLU A 14 -42.90 -22.25 -8.85
CA GLU A 14 -41.94 -21.42 -9.60
C GLU A 14 -42.45 -20.12 -10.24
N GLU A 15 -43.26 -19.37 -9.49
CA GLU A 15 -43.20 -17.90 -9.53
C GLU A 15 -42.39 -17.39 -8.32
N VAL A 16 -41.12 -17.79 -8.28
CA VAL A 16 -40.05 -17.10 -7.51
C VAL A 16 -38.85 -16.98 -8.47
N ARG A 17 -39.09 -16.25 -9.55
CA ARG A 17 -38.03 -15.67 -10.40
C ARG A 17 -38.28 -14.17 -10.51
N THR A 18 -38.36 -13.54 -9.36
CA THR A 18 -38.12 -12.10 -9.21
C THR A 18 -36.88 -11.94 -8.35
N SER A 19 -35.97 -11.09 -8.85
CA SER A 19 -34.72 -10.67 -8.20
C SER A 19 -33.65 -11.74 -8.01
N ALA A 20 -33.10 -12.22 -9.12
CA ALA A 20 -31.64 -12.20 -9.21
C ALA A 20 -31.21 -10.79 -9.64
N VAL A 21 -31.35 -9.82 -8.73
CA VAL A 21 -30.42 -8.68 -8.75
C VAL A 21 -29.11 -9.31 -8.32
N SER A 22 -28.24 -9.55 -9.29
CA SER A 22 -26.83 -9.71 -8.99
C SER A 22 -26.44 -8.51 -8.10
N PRO A 23 -25.80 -8.70 -6.94
CA PRO A 23 -25.06 -7.60 -6.38
C PRO A 23 -23.94 -7.33 -7.40
N SER A 24 -24.18 -6.37 -8.29
CA SER A 24 -23.11 -5.61 -8.90
C SER A 24 -22.36 -4.96 -7.74
N VAL A 25 -21.42 -5.70 -7.18
CA VAL A 25 -20.30 -5.14 -6.41
C VAL A 25 -19.38 -4.49 -7.43
N ASP A 26 -19.90 -3.47 -8.11
CA ASP A 26 -19.12 -2.49 -8.84
C ASP A 26 -18.91 -1.29 -7.91
N GLY A 27 -18.46 -1.59 -6.68
CA GLY A 27 -17.60 -0.63 -6.01
C GLY A 27 -16.28 -0.64 -6.77
N PRO A 28 -15.62 0.50 -7.04
CA PRO A 28 -14.31 0.49 -7.66
C PRO A 28 -13.41 -0.39 -6.82
N THR A 29 -13.07 -1.58 -7.33
CA THR A 29 -12.07 -2.45 -6.73
C THR A 29 -10.82 -1.60 -6.74
N VAL A 30 -10.44 -1.06 -5.60
CA VAL A 30 -9.30 -0.16 -5.50
C VAL A 30 -8.10 -0.94 -6.03
N CYS A 31 -7.58 -0.53 -7.19
CA CYS A 31 -6.36 -1.08 -7.73
C CYS A 31 -5.23 -0.61 -6.81
N TRP A 32 -4.91 -1.43 -5.82
CA TRP A 32 -3.87 -1.13 -4.84
C TRP A 32 -2.52 -0.83 -5.51
N SER A 33 -2.24 -1.46 -6.66
CA SER A 33 -1.06 -1.17 -7.47
C SER A 33 -1.01 0.29 -7.92
N ASP A 34 -2.09 0.82 -8.51
CA ASP A 34 -2.15 2.21 -8.97
C ASP A 34 -2.10 3.19 -7.80
N ARG A 35 -2.75 2.83 -6.68
CA ARG A 35 -2.75 3.64 -5.46
C ARG A 35 -1.38 3.73 -4.81
N LEU A 36 -0.63 2.63 -4.79
CA LEU A 36 0.75 2.59 -4.30
C LEU A 36 1.70 3.34 -5.24
N ALA A 37 1.50 3.23 -6.55
CA ALA A 37 2.32 3.93 -7.54
C ALA A 37 2.16 5.45 -7.47
N ALA A 38 0.95 5.93 -7.16
CA ALA A 38 0.66 7.35 -6.99
C ALA A 38 0.94 7.88 -5.57
N ALA A 39 1.34 7.01 -4.62
CA ALA A 39 1.49 7.38 -3.22
C ALA A 39 2.64 8.35 -2.99
N ARG A 40 2.43 9.33 -2.11
CA ARG A 40 3.53 10.14 -1.58
C ARG A 40 4.39 9.28 -0.64
N PRO A 41 5.69 9.60 -0.47
CA PRO A 41 6.56 8.87 0.45
C PRO A 41 6.01 8.79 1.87
N GLU A 42 5.31 9.84 2.32
CA GLU A 42 4.70 9.91 3.64
C GLU A 42 3.48 8.99 3.80
N GLU A 43 2.75 8.73 2.71
CA GLU A 43 1.50 7.95 2.66
C GLU A 43 1.75 6.48 2.31
N PHE A 44 2.86 6.19 1.65
CA PHE A 44 3.19 4.86 1.13
C PHE A 44 3.15 3.78 2.20
N ASN A 45 3.69 4.03 3.39
CA ASN A 45 3.75 3.03 4.46
C ASN A 45 2.35 2.64 4.96
N GLU A 46 1.46 3.61 5.12
CA GLU A 46 0.09 3.39 5.56
C GLU A 46 -0.72 2.67 4.47
N LEU A 47 -0.55 3.06 3.20
CA LEU A 47 -1.20 2.42 2.06
C LEU A 47 -0.72 0.98 1.87
N PHE A 48 0.60 0.74 1.97
CA PHE A 48 1.16 -0.60 1.88
C PHE A 48 0.68 -1.47 3.04
N SER A 49 0.70 -0.95 4.27
CA SER A 49 0.17 -1.64 5.45
C SER A 49 -1.30 -1.99 5.24
N THR A 50 -2.12 -1.04 4.77
CA THR A 50 -3.55 -1.29 4.51
C THR A 50 -3.77 -2.33 3.40
N ALA A 51 -2.93 -2.33 2.35
CA ALA A 51 -3.03 -3.32 1.27
C ALA A 51 -2.69 -4.74 1.75
N VAL A 52 -1.71 -4.88 2.66
CA VAL A 52 -1.25 -6.18 3.16
C VAL A 52 -1.94 -6.66 4.44
N THR A 53 -2.57 -5.76 5.23
CA THR A 53 -3.27 -6.09 6.49
C THR A 53 -4.66 -5.51 6.66
N GLY A 54 -5.26 -4.92 5.62
CA GLY A 54 -6.68 -4.58 5.64
C GLY A 54 -7.56 -5.82 5.87
N ASP A 55 -8.88 -5.63 5.89
CA ASP A 55 -9.84 -6.60 6.47
C ASP A 55 -9.67 -8.05 6.00
N PHE A 56 -9.12 -8.29 4.81
CA PHE A 56 -8.41 -9.52 4.48
C PHE A 56 -7.34 -9.16 3.46
N GLY A 57 -6.19 -8.64 3.90
CA GLY A 57 -5.07 -8.30 3.02
C GLY A 57 -4.92 -9.34 1.91
N THR A 58 -4.61 -8.92 0.69
CA THR A 58 -4.85 -9.73 -0.53
C THR A 58 -4.35 -11.19 -0.43
N VAL A 59 -3.22 -11.40 0.26
CA VAL A 59 -2.65 -12.71 0.56
C VAL A 59 -3.48 -13.52 1.56
N ALA A 60 -3.93 -12.92 2.66
CA ALA A 60 -4.78 -13.57 3.67
C ALA A 60 -6.15 -13.96 3.08
N GLY A 61 -6.74 -13.09 2.24
CA GLY A 61 -7.97 -13.41 1.52
C GLY A 61 -7.81 -14.61 0.58
N LEU A 62 -6.69 -14.65 -0.16
CA LEU A 62 -6.38 -15.78 -1.04
C LEU A 62 -6.11 -17.07 -0.26
N HIS A 63 -5.38 -16.99 0.86
CA HIS A 63 -5.15 -18.13 1.76
C HIS A 63 -6.47 -18.75 2.21
N GLN A 64 -7.38 -17.94 2.77
CA GLN A 64 -8.69 -18.39 3.23
C GLN A 64 -9.51 -19.02 2.10
N MET A 65 -9.44 -18.47 0.89
CA MET A 65 -10.12 -19.02 -0.28
C MET A 65 -9.57 -20.42 -0.63
N LEU A 66 -8.26 -20.63 -0.59
CA LEU A 66 -7.64 -21.92 -0.88
C LEU A 66 -7.96 -22.97 0.20
N GLU A 67 -7.96 -22.59 1.49
CA GLU A 67 -8.39 -23.48 2.57
C GLU A 67 -9.84 -23.93 2.38
N THR A 68 -10.73 -22.97 2.10
CA THR A 68 -12.15 -23.25 1.83
C THR A 68 -12.33 -24.19 0.63
N ALA A 69 -11.54 -23.98 -0.43
CA ALA A 69 -11.57 -24.85 -1.60
C ALA A 69 -11.02 -26.25 -1.29
N SER A 70 -9.95 -26.36 -0.48
CA SER A 70 -9.38 -27.63 -0.05
C SER A 70 -10.38 -28.44 0.77
N GLU A 71 -11.04 -27.81 1.74
CA GLU A 71 -12.12 -28.44 2.53
C GLU A 71 -13.26 -28.95 1.64
N TRP A 72 -13.68 -28.13 0.68
CA TRP A 72 -14.67 -28.55 -0.30
C TRP A 72 -14.20 -29.78 -1.10
N CYS A 73 -12.95 -29.78 -1.59
CA CYS A 73 -12.38 -30.92 -2.30
C CYS A 73 -12.37 -32.21 -1.45
N ARG A 74 -12.01 -32.11 -0.16
CA ARG A 74 -12.04 -33.27 0.75
C ARG A 74 -13.45 -33.81 0.93
N ALA A 75 -14.43 -32.94 1.11
CA ALA A 75 -15.84 -33.31 1.26
C ALA A 75 -16.41 -34.01 0.01
N HIS A 76 -15.85 -33.72 -1.18
CA HIS A 76 -16.31 -34.27 -2.46
C HIS A 76 -15.37 -35.36 -3.03
N GLY A 77 -14.43 -35.87 -2.24
CA GLY A 77 -13.56 -36.99 -2.63
C GLY A 77 -12.38 -36.63 -3.56
N ALA A 78 -12.18 -35.34 -3.86
CA ALA A 78 -11.07 -34.84 -4.67
C ALA A 78 -9.77 -34.69 -3.85
N ARG A 79 -9.27 -35.81 -3.31
CA ARG A 79 -8.15 -35.82 -2.34
C ARG A 79 -6.84 -35.25 -2.88
N VAL A 80 -6.51 -35.50 -4.15
CA VAL A 80 -5.28 -34.98 -4.78
C VAL A 80 -5.35 -33.46 -4.87
N SER A 81 -6.46 -32.91 -5.38
CA SER A 81 -6.67 -31.46 -5.47
C SER A 81 -6.68 -30.80 -4.09
N ALA A 82 -7.26 -31.42 -3.07
CA ALA A 82 -7.19 -30.91 -1.70
C ALA A 82 -5.74 -30.77 -1.22
N ALA A 83 -4.91 -31.80 -1.43
CA ALA A 83 -3.50 -31.76 -1.04
C ALA A 83 -2.71 -30.68 -1.80
N GLU A 84 -2.97 -30.49 -3.09
CA GLU A 84 -2.34 -29.42 -3.88
C GLU A 84 -2.75 -28.02 -3.37
N LEU A 85 -4.03 -27.84 -3.04
CA LEU A 85 -4.54 -26.59 -2.48
C LEU A 85 -3.96 -26.30 -1.09
N ASP A 86 -3.77 -27.33 -0.25
CA ASP A 86 -3.11 -27.19 1.06
C ASP A 86 -1.66 -26.72 0.92
N VAL A 87 -0.91 -27.28 -0.04
CA VAL A 87 0.47 -26.86 -0.31
C VAL A 87 0.51 -25.39 -0.74
N LEU A 88 -0.43 -24.96 -1.58
CA LEU A 88 -0.52 -23.56 -2.00
C LEU A 88 -0.93 -22.64 -0.84
N ALA A 89 -1.88 -23.05 0.00
CA ALA A 89 -2.27 -22.31 1.20
C ALA A 89 -1.07 -22.14 2.14
N GLY A 90 -0.31 -23.21 2.42
CA GLY A 90 0.90 -23.13 3.24
C GLY A 90 1.93 -22.12 2.72
N ARG A 91 2.19 -22.12 1.40
CA ARG A 91 3.08 -21.13 0.78
C ARG A 91 2.59 -19.69 0.88
N LEU A 92 1.26 -19.48 0.88
CA LEU A 92 0.69 -18.15 1.10
C LEU A 92 0.77 -17.71 2.55
N ALA A 93 0.69 -18.64 3.51
CA ALA A 93 0.93 -18.33 4.91
C ALA A 93 2.37 -17.85 5.11
N ASP A 94 3.35 -18.59 4.59
CA ASP A 94 4.77 -18.21 4.62
C ASP A 94 4.99 -16.82 3.98
N LEU A 95 4.41 -16.58 2.81
CA LEU A 95 4.49 -15.27 2.14
C LEU A 95 3.83 -14.15 2.95
N GLY A 96 2.71 -14.44 3.63
CA GLY A 96 2.04 -13.50 4.51
C GLY A 96 2.93 -13.06 5.68
N GLU A 97 3.66 -14.00 6.26
CA GLU A 97 4.66 -13.72 7.31
C GLU A 97 5.83 -12.88 6.78
N GLU A 98 6.38 -13.23 5.61
CA GLU A 98 7.44 -12.44 4.98
C GLU A 98 7.00 -10.99 4.70
N LEU A 99 5.80 -10.80 4.17
CA LEU A 99 5.25 -9.46 3.92
C LEU A 99 5.02 -8.67 5.20
N HIS A 100 4.66 -9.34 6.30
CA HIS A 100 4.54 -8.71 7.61
C HIS A 100 5.89 -8.17 8.10
N LEU A 101 6.96 -8.97 7.95
CA LEU A 101 8.32 -8.57 8.31
C LEU A 101 8.83 -7.42 7.44
N VAL A 102 8.57 -7.46 6.12
CA VAL A 102 8.91 -6.36 5.21
C VAL A 102 8.20 -5.07 5.61
N ARG A 103 6.90 -5.13 5.92
CA ARG A 103 6.14 -3.97 6.41
C ARG A 103 6.74 -3.37 7.67
N GLU A 104 7.15 -4.22 8.62
CA GLU A 104 7.79 -3.79 9.86
C GLU A 104 9.16 -3.13 9.58
N GLY A 105 10.00 -3.77 8.75
CA GLY A 105 11.29 -3.24 8.31
C GLY A 105 11.17 -1.86 7.64
N MET A 106 10.27 -1.70 6.68
CA MET A 106 10.05 -0.41 6.00
C MET A 106 9.56 0.67 6.96
N SER A 107 8.67 0.32 7.89
CA SER A 107 8.19 1.27 8.92
C SER A 107 9.34 1.81 9.76
N HIS A 108 10.33 0.97 10.07
CA HIS A 108 11.54 1.39 10.77
C HIS A 108 12.46 2.27 9.91
N GLU A 109 12.68 1.90 8.65
CA GLU A 109 13.52 2.67 7.72
C GLU A 109 12.99 4.08 7.50
N ILE A 110 11.70 4.24 7.20
CA ILE A 110 11.07 5.54 6.97
C ILE A 110 11.13 6.42 8.23
N ARG A 111 10.88 5.84 9.42
CA ARG A 111 10.97 6.56 10.70
C ARG A 111 12.41 6.99 11.02
N SER A 112 13.39 6.13 10.73
CA SER A 112 14.80 6.44 10.99
C SER A 112 15.34 7.51 10.03
N GLY A 113 14.98 7.44 8.75
CA GLY A 113 15.35 8.42 7.73
C GLY A 113 14.73 9.79 7.99
N SER A 114 13.44 9.84 8.37
CA SER A 114 12.78 11.10 8.73
C SER A 114 13.37 11.73 9.99
N HIS A 115 13.70 10.94 11.02
CA HIS A 115 14.38 11.46 12.21
C HIS A 115 15.78 12.01 11.88
N ARG A 116 16.55 11.32 11.03
CA ARG A 116 17.85 11.83 10.55
C ARG A 116 17.69 13.14 9.77
N ALA A 117 16.72 13.23 8.87
CA ALA A 117 16.45 14.44 8.11
C ALA A 117 16.05 15.62 9.02
N ALA A 118 15.18 15.37 10.01
CA ALA A 118 14.78 16.38 10.99
C ALA A 118 15.95 16.83 11.88
N ALA A 119 16.83 15.91 12.30
CA ALA A 119 18.03 16.24 13.06
C ALA A 119 19.01 17.09 12.24
N ALA A 120 19.22 16.76 10.95
CA ALA A 120 20.05 17.55 10.05
C ALA A 120 19.47 18.96 9.83
N ALA A 121 18.15 19.10 9.68
CA ALA A 121 17.50 20.41 9.56
C ALA A 121 17.64 21.26 10.83
N ARG A 122 17.60 20.64 12.02
CA ARG A 122 17.85 21.33 13.30
C ARG A 122 19.32 21.68 13.52
N ALA A 123 20.23 20.89 12.95
CA ALA A 123 21.67 21.12 13.03
C ALA A 123 22.17 22.19 12.06
N SER A 124 21.36 22.65 11.09
CA SER A 124 21.63 23.85 10.29
C SER A 124 21.35 25.10 11.13
N PRO A 125 22.38 25.82 11.62
CA PRO A 125 22.17 27.05 12.35
C PRO A 125 21.74 28.12 11.35
N VAL A 126 20.75 28.91 11.73
CA VAL A 126 20.47 30.22 11.13
C VAL A 126 21.75 31.04 11.14
N ALA A 127 22.47 31.05 10.03
CA ALA A 127 23.40 32.11 9.69
C ALA A 127 22.59 33.29 9.12
N SER A 128 21.76 33.90 9.97
CA SER A 128 21.20 35.23 9.74
C SER A 128 21.59 36.11 10.93
N ALA A 129 22.85 36.50 10.93
CA ALA A 129 23.41 37.51 11.80
C ALA A 129 24.06 38.59 10.92
N ARG A 130 23.27 39.57 10.50
CA ARG A 130 23.69 40.93 10.10
C ARG A 130 22.42 41.72 9.76
N GLY A 131 21.99 42.74 10.47
CA GLY A 131 22.50 43.43 11.63
C GLY A 131 21.56 44.62 11.82
N ALA A 132 20.92 44.71 12.98
CA ALA A 132 20.28 45.96 13.38
C ALA A 132 21.39 46.89 13.87
N PHE A 133 21.79 47.85 13.05
CA PHE A 133 22.47 49.06 13.52
C PHE A 133 21.74 50.25 12.91
N VAL A 134 20.93 50.90 13.74
CA VAL A 134 20.45 52.26 13.52
C VAL A 134 21.63 53.18 13.84
N GLY A 135 22.11 53.93 12.85
CA GLY A 135 23.15 54.94 12.98
C GLY A 135 23.26 55.78 11.71
N PRO A 136 23.03 57.11 11.75
CA PRO A 136 22.96 57.95 10.55
C PRO A 136 24.33 58.47 10.06
N LEU A 137 24.40 58.69 8.74
CA LEU A 137 25.32 59.49 7.89
C LEU A 137 26.75 59.79 8.38
N THR A 138 27.76 59.57 7.50
CA THR A 138 28.67 60.61 6.93
C THR A 138 29.94 59.98 6.31
N GLU A 139 30.16 60.29 5.02
CA GLU A 139 31.41 60.38 4.22
C GLU A 139 32.43 59.21 4.08
N THR A 140 32.57 58.77 2.82
CA THR A 140 33.80 58.56 1.98
C THR A 140 35.15 58.46 2.71
N PRO A 141 36.01 57.43 2.48
CA PRO A 141 36.90 57.44 1.30
C PRO A 141 37.41 56.10 0.71
N ALA A 142 37.77 56.18 -0.59
CA ALA A 142 38.90 55.58 -1.33
C ALA A 142 39.27 54.06 -1.18
N SER A 143 39.20 53.34 -2.32
CA SER A 143 39.98 52.11 -2.62
C SER A 143 41.48 52.43 -2.78
N PRO A 144 42.48 51.52 -2.56
CA PRO A 144 42.74 50.29 -3.36
C PRO A 144 43.53 49.18 -2.58
N PRO A 145 44.24 48.18 -3.18
CA PRO A 145 44.18 47.55 -4.51
C PRO A 145 43.92 46.01 -4.48
N LEU A 146 43.68 45.44 -5.66
CA LEU A 146 43.62 44.00 -5.95
C LEU A 146 45.01 43.37 -6.16
N LEU A 147 45.05 42.04 -5.96
CA LEU A 147 46.00 41.01 -6.45
C LEU A 147 47.08 40.52 -5.45
N PRO A 148 47.66 39.30 -5.59
CA PRO A 148 47.37 38.20 -6.52
C PRO A 148 47.26 36.78 -5.89
N ILE A 149 46.74 35.88 -6.73
CA ILE A 149 46.69 34.42 -6.69
C ILE A 149 48.02 33.78 -6.25
N ARG A 150 47.97 32.80 -5.35
CA ARG A 150 49.03 31.80 -5.14
C ARG A 150 48.49 30.40 -5.42
N SER A 151 48.94 29.83 -6.53
CA SER A 151 48.83 28.42 -6.91
C SER A 151 49.68 27.52 -6.00
N LEU A 152 49.29 26.25 -5.82
CA LEU A 152 50.15 25.09 -5.48
C LEU A 152 49.30 23.78 -5.48
N PRO A 153 49.90 22.57 -5.59
CA PRO A 153 49.92 21.81 -6.84
C PRO A 153 49.14 20.49 -6.81
N CYS A 154 48.78 19.99 -7.99
CA CYS A 154 48.30 18.62 -8.20
C CYS A 154 49.42 17.61 -7.90
N SER A 155 49.10 16.57 -7.13
CA SER A 155 49.87 15.31 -7.11
C SER A 155 49.03 14.21 -7.74
N ARG A 156 49.69 13.40 -8.58
CA ARG A 156 49.20 12.13 -9.11
C ARG A 156 49.47 11.01 -8.11
#